data_AF-A0A1G7JM43-F1
#
_entry.id   AF-A0A1G7JM43-F1
#
_cell.length_a   1.000
_cell.length_b   1.000
_cell.length_c   1.000
_cell.angle_alpha   90.00
_cell.angle_beta   90.00
_cell.angle_gamma   90.00
#
_symmetry.space_group_name_H-M   'P 1'
#
loop_
_entity.id
_entity.type
_entity.pdbx_description
1 polymer ?
#
loop_
_entity_poly.entity_id
_entity_poly.type
_entity_poly.pdbx_seq_one_letter_code
_entity_poly.pdbx_strand_id
1 'polypeptide(L)'
;MASAIHCGLLPTDRIPSHEEFLAIPYYDRTLPELIGQPYLMGEDARGNSVYFMGLCNQRQQIDNMIRTILTVVGIHDGKYILQDAFPLITFSTKLGGLLSKRYCLTNLGRSMSIWGIQRCYPQFVELVENVKRRLE
;
A
#
# COMPACT_ATOMS: atom_id res chain seq x y z
N MET A 1 -1.45 2.68 -0.93
CA MET A 1 -2.72 2.69 -1.70
C MET A 1 -3.68 1.67 -1.13
N ALA A 2 -3.41 0.36 -1.25
CA ALA A 2 -4.27 -0.68 -0.66
C ALA A 2 -4.62 -0.42 0.83
N SER A 3 -3.63 -0.07 1.66
CA SER A 3 -3.86 0.28 3.07
C SER A 3 -4.81 1.47 3.25
N ALA A 4 -4.73 2.50 2.40
CA ALA A 4 -5.59 3.68 2.47
C ALA A 4 -7.04 3.33 2.07
N ILE A 5 -7.23 2.53 1.03
CA ILE A 5 -8.56 2.01 0.63
C ILE A 5 -9.14 1.14 1.76
N HIS A 6 -8.32 0.28 2.38
CA HIS A 6 -8.75 -0.59 3.47
C HIS A 6 -9.20 0.22 4.70
N CYS A 7 -8.55 1.34 4.99
CA CYS A 7 -8.95 2.28 6.04
C CYS A 7 -10.15 3.19 5.66
N GLY A 8 -10.71 3.05 4.46
CA GLY A 8 -11.82 3.91 3.99
C GLY A 8 -11.40 5.34 3.63
N LEU A 9 -10.10 5.62 3.47
CA LEU A 9 -9.61 6.95 3.07
C LEU A 9 -9.81 7.23 1.58
N LEU A 10 -10.15 6.21 0.78
CA LEU A 10 -10.45 6.34 -0.63
C LEU A 10 -11.73 5.55 -0.98
N PRO A 11 -12.51 6.00 -1.97
CA PRO A 11 -13.74 5.36 -2.40
C PRO A 11 -13.49 3.98 -3.04
N THR A 12 -14.41 3.04 -2.85
CA THR A 12 -14.37 1.71 -3.47
C THR A 12 -15.30 1.58 -4.68
N ASP A 13 -16.19 2.54 -4.89
CA ASP A 13 -17.23 2.56 -5.92
C ASP A 13 -16.87 3.40 -7.16
N ARG A 14 -15.78 4.17 -7.10
CA ARG A 14 -15.27 5.00 -8.21
C ARG A 14 -13.76 5.18 -8.16
N ILE A 15 -13.19 5.70 -9.24
CA ILE A 15 -11.80 6.12 -9.29
C ILE A 15 -11.64 7.48 -8.58
N PRO A 16 -10.70 7.63 -7.63
CA PRO A 16 -10.45 8.91 -6.96
C PRO A 16 -9.85 9.96 -7.89
N SER A 17 -10.11 11.21 -7.58
CA SER A 17 -9.48 12.37 -8.20
C SER A 17 -8.02 12.51 -7.78
N HIS A 18 -7.28 13.37 -8.48
CA HIS A 18 -5.88 13.67 -8.16
C HIS A 18 -5.72 14.24 -6.74
N GLU A 19 -6.58 15.16 -6.36
CA GLU A 19 -6.57 15.80 -5.03
C GLU A 19 -6.82 14.79 -3.91
N GLU A 20 -7.73 13.84 -4.13
CA GLU A 20 -7.97 12.75 -3.18
C GLU A 20 -6.73 11.87 -2.98
N PHE A 21 -5.95 11.59 -4.03
CA PHE A 21 -4.69 10.87 -3.89
C PHE A 21 -3.63 11.67 -3.13
N LEU A 22 -3.53 12.98 -3.38
CA LEU A 22 -2.58 13.85 -2.69
C LEU A 22 -2.89 14.04 -1.20
N ALA A 23 -4.17 13.91 -0.82
CA ALA A 23 -4.62 14.01 0.56
C ALA A 23 -4.27 12.76 1.40
N ILE A 24 -3.95 11.63 0.76
CA ILE A 24 -3.64 10.38 1.48
C ILE A 24 -2.35 10.55 2.31
N PRO A 25 -2.36 10.11 3.58
CA PRO A 25 -1.15 10.02 4.37
C PRO A 25 -0.04 9.24 3.65
N TYR A 26 1.19 9.74 3.73
CA TYR A 26 2.38 9.10 3.16
C TYR A 26 2.45 9.00 1.62
N TYR A 27 1.45 9.50 0.88
CA TYR A 27 1.52 9.52 -0.59
C TYR A 27 2.64 10.44 -1.09
N ASP A 28 3.51 9.92 -1.95
CA ASP A 28 4.69 10.60 -2.51
C ASP A 28 5.59 11.29 -1.45
N ARG A 29 5.48 10.86 -0.20
CA ARG A 29 6.30 11.27 0.96
C ARG A 29 7.12 10.09 1.50
N THR A 30 7.23 9.03 0.71
CA THR A 30 8.02 7.84 1.06
C THR A 30 9.51 8.12 0.90
N LEU A 31 10.08 8.67 1.98
CA LEU A 31 11.51 8.76 2.19
C LEU A 31 12.13 7.35 2.12
N PRO A 32 13.41 7.22 1.70
CA PRO A 32 14.13 5.94 1.74
C PRO A 32 14.09 5.26 3.12
N GLU A 33 13.99 6.06 4.18
CA GLU A 33 13.89 5.63 5.58
C GLU A 33 12.58 4.88 5.90
N LEU A 34 11.55 4.96 5.05
CA LEU A 34 10.31 4.19 5.24
C LEU A 34 10.43 2.73 4.76
N ILE A 35 11.56 2.34 4.18
CA ILE A 35 11.81 0.96 3.74
C ILE A 35 12.11 0.09 4.96
N GLY A 36 11.44 -1.07 5.05
CA GLY A 36 11.68 -2.06 6.11
C GLY A 36 11.00 -1.80 7.45
N GLN A 37 10.28 -0.68 7.61
CA GLN A 37 9.53 -0.35 8.83
C GLN A 37 8.02 -0.35 8.58
N PRO A 38 7.19 -0.92 9.49
CA PRO A 38 5.73 -0.84 9.36
C PRO A 38 5.25 0.54 9.83
N TYR A 39 4.38 1.16 9.05
CA TYR A 39 3.75 2.44 9.37
C TYR A 39 2.23 2.27 9.46
N LEU A 40 1.65 2.80 10.53
CA LEU A 40 0.21 2.80 10.73
C LEU A 40 -0.44 3.73 9.70
N MET A 41 -1.35 3.19 8.90
CA MET A 41 -2.23 3.99 8.03
C MET A 41 -3.45 4.50 8.80
N GLY A 42 -4.03 3.64 9.65
CA GLY A 42 -5.22 3.94 10.42
C GLY A 42 -5.91 2.67 10.88
N GLU A 43 -7.15 2.80 11.36
CA GLU A 43 -8.03 1.68 11.69
C GLU A 43 -9.04 1.47 10.56
N ASP A 44 -9.41 0.22 10.32
CA ASP A 44 -10.50 -0.12 9.41
C ASP A 44 -11.88 -0.02 10.08
N ALA A 45 -12.95 -0.23 9.31
CA ALA A 45 -14.33 -0.16 9.82
C ALA A 45 -14.65 -1.16 10.95
N ARG A 46 -13.78 -2.15 11.20
CA ARG A 46 -13.91 -3.17 12.25
C ARG A 46 -12.94 -2.92 13.42
N GLY A 47 -12.21 -1.80 13.42
CA GLY A 47 -11.23 -1.46 14.45
C GLY A 47 -9.89 -2.18 14.31
N ASN A 48 -9.61 -2.83 13.17
CA ASN A 48 -8.31 -3.45 12.95
C ASN A 48 -7.29 -2.37 12.57
N SER A 49 -6.14 -2.36 13.24
CA SER A 49 -5.03 -1.49 12.84
C SER A 49 -4.40 -1.95 11.53
N VAL A 50 -4.34 -1.06 10.54
CA VAL A 50 -3.82 -1.35 9.20
C VAL A 50 -2.45 -0.70 9.04
N TYR A 51 -1.45 -1.53 8.75
CA TYR A 51 -0.08 -1.07 8.53
C TYR A 51 0.33 -1.24 7.06
N PHE A 52 1.28 -0.44 6.61
CA PHE A 52 1.97 -0.64 5.33
C PHE A 52 3.48 -0.62 5.53
N MET A 53 4.22 -1.34 4.68
CA MET A 53 5.67 -1.43 4.72
C MET A 53 6.24 -1.52 3.30
N GLY A 54 7.30 -0.77 3.02
CA GLY A 54 8.06 -0.92 1.77
C GLY A 54 9.11 -2.03 1.89
N LEU A 55 9.06 -3.04 1.02
CA LEU A 55 9.91 -4.24 1.10
C LEU A 55 10.97 -4.37 -0.01
N CYS A 56 11.00 -3.43 -0.96
CA CYS A 56 11.91 -3.47 -2.11
C CYS A 56 11.95 -4.85 -2.80
N ASN A 57 13.16 -5.39 -3.02
CA ASN A 57 13.38 -6.68 -3.70
C ASN A 57 13.41 -7.88 -2.74
N GLN A 58 13.25 -7.68 -1.43
CA GLN A 58 13.40 -8.72 -0.41
C GLN A 58 12.04 -9.22 0.11
N ARG A 59 10.97 -9.10 -0.69
CA ARG A 59 9.58 -9.35 -0.28
C ARG A 59 9.38 -10.69 0.43
N GLN A 60 9.85 -11.78 -0.18
CA GLN A 60 9.62 -13.12 0.36
C GLN A 60 10.45 -13.41 1.61
N GLN A 61 11.66 -12.87 1.69
CA GLN A 61 12.52 -13.00 2.86
C GLN A 61 11.92 -12.24 4.05
N ILE A 62 11.42 -11.03 3.82
CA ILE A 62 10.81 -10.21 4.87
C ILE A 62 9.45 -10.76 5.28
N ASP A 63 8.61 -11.26 4.36
CA ASP A 63 7.34 -11.91 4.71
C ASP A 63 7.58 -13.12 5.65
N ASN A 64 8.53 -13.99 5.29
CA ASN A 64 8.91 -15.13 6.13
C ASN A 64 9.44 -14.69 7.51
N MET A 65 10.27 -13.63 7.54
CA MET A 65 10.81 -13.08 8.78
C MET A 65 9.69 -12.55 9.69
N ILE A 66 8.75 -11.77 9.15
CA ILE A 66 7.62 -11.22 9.93
C ILE A 66 6.78 -12.36 10.50
N ARG A 67 6.41 -13.37 9.69
CA ARG A 67 5.66 -14.55 10.15
C ARG A 67 6.38 -15.29 11.28
N THR A 68 7.70 -15.47 11.12
CA THR A 68 8.53 -16.15 12.12
C THR A 68 8.53 -15.37 13.44
N ILE A 69 8.76 -14.06 13.39
CA ILE A 69 8.77 -13.20 14.59
C ILE A 69 7.39 -13.21 15.27
N LEU A 70 6.31 -13.04 14.52
CA LEU A 70 4.95 -13.06 15.04
C LEU A 70 4.62 -14.40 15.73
N THR A 71 5.04 -15.51 15.13
CA THR A 71 4.89 -16.84 15.72
C THR A 71 5.67 -16.96 17.03
N VAL A 72 6.93 -16.50 17.07
CA VAL A 72 7.78 -16.54 18.28
C VAL A 72 7.19 -15.73 19.43
N VAL A 73 6.53 -14.60 19.14
CA VAL A 73 5.88 -13.77 20.17
C VAL A 73 4.44 -14.24 20.51
N GLY A 74 4.01 -15.39 20.01
CA GLY A 74 2.68 -15.97 20.31
C GLY A 74 1.51 -15.34 19.54
N ILE A 75 1.80 -14.59 18.46
CA ILE A 75 0.78 -14.10 17.54
C ILE A 75 0.63 -15.13 16.42
N HIS A 76 -0.35 -15.99 16.58
CA HIS A 76 -0.65 -17.07 15.64
C HIS A 76 -1.49 -16.58 14.44
N ASP A 77 -1.51 -17.42 13.40
CA ASP A 77 -2.32 -17.20 12.20
C ASP A 77 -3.79 -16.97 12.56
N GLY A 78 -4.41 -16.00 11.89
CA GLY A 78 -5.77 -15.51 12.18
C GLY A 78 -5.83 -14.22 12.99
N LYS A 79 -4.76 -13.82 13.69
CA LYS A 79 -4.66 -12.51 14.35
C LYS A 79 -4.05 -11.40 13.48
N TYR A 80 -3.49 -11.77 12.34
CA TYR A 80 -2.89 -10.84 11.40
C TYR A 80 -3.05 -11.32 9.97
N ILE A 81 -3.01 -10.38 9.03
CA ILE A 81 -2.95 -10.66 7.59
C ILE A 81 -1.75 -9.90 7.01
N LEU A 82 -0.82 -10.65 6.42
CA LEU A 82 0.16 -10.08 5.50
C LEU A 82 -0.38 -10.24 4.08
N GLN A 83 -0.54 -9.11 3.38
CA GLN A 83 -0.98 -9.08 1.99
C GLN A 83 0.05 -8.35 1.14
N ASP A 84 0.62 -9.05 0.16
CA ASP A 84 1.47 -8.40 -0.83
C ASP A 84 0.59 -7.63 -1.83
N ALA A 85 0.74 -6.30 -1.86
CA ALA A 85 0.10 -5.41 -2.83
C ALA A 85 1.00 -5.09 -4.04
N PHE A 86 2.26 -5.55 -4.03
CA PHE A 86 3.24 -5.32 -5.10
C PHE A 86 2.83 -5.91 -6.47
N PRO A 87 2.16 -7.07 -6.56
CA PRO A 87 1.74 -7.61 -7.86
C PRO A 87 0.83 -6.67 -8.67
N LEU A 88 0.10 -5.77 -7.99
CA LEU A 88 -0.78 -4.78 -8.62
C LEU A 88 -0.06 -3.52 -9.09
N ILE A 89 1.20 -3.33 -8.69
CA ILE A 89 2.02 -2.19 -9.09
C ILE A 89 2.56 -2.49 -10.48
N THR A 90 1.80 -2.08 -11.50
CA THR A 90 2.15 -2.21 -12.92
C THR A 90 3.45 -1.46 -13.24
N PHE A 91 4.12 -1.87 -14.33
CA PHE A 91 5.39 -1.31 -14.81
C PHE A 91 5.37 0.23 -14.98
N SER A 92 4.22 0.84 -15.26
CA SER A 92 3.99 2.29 -15.32
C SER A 92 4.22 3.00 -13.98
N THR A 93 3.77 2.41 -12.87
CA THR A 93 4.00 2.94 -11.51
C THR A 93 5.47 2.81 -11.11
N LYS A 94 6.16 1.76 -11.57
CA LYS A 94 7.62 1.61 -11.42
C LYS A 94 8.38 2.68 -12.19
N LEU A 95 8.00 2.96 -13.44
CA LEU A 95 8.61 4.02 -14.26
C LEU A 95 8.32 5.43 -13.70
N GLY A 96 7.09 5.70 -13.27
CA GLY A 96 6.70 6.99 -12.67
C GLY A 96 7.43 7.28 -11.37
N GLY A 97 7.61 6.26 -10.51
CA GLY A 97 8.42 6.37 -9.29
C GLY A 97 9.92 6.57 -9.57
N LEU A 98 10.44 5.95 -10.64
CA LEU A 98 11.83 6.14 -11.07
C LEU A 98 12.06 7.54 -11.65
N LEU A 99 11.10 8.07 -12.42
CA LEU A 99 11.17 9.41 -13.01
C LEU A 99 10.98 10.52 -11.96
N SER A 100 10.03 10.36 -11.03
CA SER A 100 9.78 11.32 -9.93
C SER A 100 11.00 11.48 -9.03
N LYS A 101 11.62 10.36 -8.63
CA LYS A 101 12.73 10.36 -7.65
C LYS A 101 14.10 10.70 -8.27
N ARG A 102 14.29 10.55 -9.59
CA ARG A 102 15.61 10.71 -10.23
C ARG A 102 15.80 12.06 -10.94
N TYR A 103 14.73 12.78 -11.30
CA TYR A 103 14.81 14.03 -12.07
C TYR A 103 14.26 15.29 -11.36
N CYS A 104 13.90 15.22 -10.07
CA CYS A 104 13.39 16.36 -9.28
C CYS A 104 12.17 17.11 -9.89
N LEU A 105 11.41 16.48 -10.78
CA LEU A 105 10.18 17.02 -11.36
C LEU A 105 8.97 16.56 -10.55
N THR A 106 8.88 17.02 -9.29
CA THR A 106 7.92 16.54 -8.29
C THR A 106 6.46 16.61 -8.76
N ASN A 107 6.05 17.68 -9.44
CA ASN A 107 4.66 17.83 -9.90
C ASN A 107 4.30 16.95 -11.11
N LEU A 108 5.20 16.82 -12.08
CA LEU A 108 5.01 15.94 -13.24
C LEU A 108 5.09 14.47 -12.85
N GLY A 109 6.03 14.11 -11.97
CA GLY A 109 6.19 12.77 -11.42
C GLY A 109 4.95 12.31 -10.64
N ARG A 110 4.38 13.19 -9.80
CA ARG A 110 3.13 12.93 -9.08
C ARG A 110 1.96 12.67 -10.01
N SER A 111 1.73 13.54 -10.99
CA SER A 111 0.62 13.40 -11.93
C SER A 111 0.73 12.11 -12.76
N MET A 112 1.94 11.73 -13.19
CA MET A 112 2.16 10.46 -13.88
C MET A 112 1.92 9.25 -12.96
N SER A 113 2.38 9.32 -11.71
CA SER A 113 2.18 8.26 -10.71
C SER A 113 0.69 8.06 -10.41
N ILE A 114 -0.03 9.15 -10.16
CA ILE A 114 -1.49 9.15 -9.92
C ILE A 114 -2.22 8.57 -11.11
N TRP A 115 -1.89 9.02 -12.33
CA TRP A 115 -2.50 8.48 -13.54
C TRP A 115 -2.25 6.98 -13.69
N GLY A 116 -1.05 6.50 -13.36
CA GLY A 116 -0.74 5.06 -13.32
C GLY A 116 -1.60 4.31 -12.30
N ILE A 117 -1.73 4.85 -11.09
CA ILE A 117 -2.56 4.26 -10.02
C ILE A 117 -4.04 4.24 -10.41
N GLN A 118 -4.56 5.32 -11.00
CA GLN A 118 -5.95 5.39 -11.46
C GLN A 118 -6.30 4.27 -12.44
N ARG A 119 -5.37 3.89 -13.32
CA ARG A 119 -5.58 2.82 -14.31
C ARG A 119 -5.67 1.42 -13.70
N CYS A 120 -4.99 1.17 -12.59
CA CYS A 120 -5.07 -0.10 -11.86
C CYS A 120 -5.89 0.00 -10.57
N TYR A 121 -6.57 1.12 -10.32
CA TYR A 121 -7.32 1.37 -9.10
C TYR A 121 -8.38 0.30 -8.79
N PRO A 122 -9.18 -0.19 -9.76
CA PRO A 122 -10.14 -1.25 -9.51
C PRO A 122 -9.50 -2.54 -8.97
N GLN A 123 -8.28 -2.87 -9.38
CA GLN A 123 -7.56 -4.05 -8.91
C GLN A 123 -7.13 -3.89 -7.44
N PHE A 124 -6.78 -2.67 -7.02
CA PHE A 124 -6.51 -2.40 -5.61
C PHE A 124 -7.76 -2.54 -4.75
N VAL A 125 -8.91 -2.07 -5.24
CA VAL A 125 -10.20 -2.27 -4.57
C VAL A 125 -10.49 -3.76 -4.44
N GLU A 126 -10.37 -4.52 -5.52
CA GLU A 126 -10.61 -5.97 -5.52
C GLU A 126 -9.69 -6.70 -4.52
N LEU A 127 -8.40 -6.34 -4.46
CA LEU A 127 -7.47 -6.91 -3.48
C LEU A 127 -7.91 -6.61 -2.04
N VAL A 128 -8.32 -5.38 -1.76
CA VAL A 128 -8.78 -4.98 -0.42
C VAL A 128 -10.06 -5.73 -0.04
N GLU A 129 -11.02 -5.86 -0.96
CA GLU A 129 -12.25 -6.61 -0.70
C GLU A 129 -11.98 -8.11 -0.50
N ASN A 130 -11.02 -8.70 -1.23
CA ASN A 130 -10.56 -10.07 -0.97
C ASN A 130 -9.93 -10.22 0.43
N VAL A 131 -9.17 -9.22 0.90
CA VAL A 131 -8.59 -9.23 2.26
C VAL A 131 -9.68 -9.11 3.31
N LYS A 132 -10.64 -8.19 3.14
CA LYS A 132 -11.77 -8.02 4.07
C LYS A 132 -12.60 -9.29 4.22
N ARG A 133 -12.90 -9.98 3.12
CA ARG A 133 -13.61 -11.28 3.14
C ARG A 133 -12.87 -12.38 3.90
N ARG A 134 -11.55 -12.29 4.05
CA ARG A 134 -10.75 -13.24 4.86
C ARG A 134 -10.70 -12.87 6.35
N LEU A 135 -11.12 -11.66 6.72
CA LEU A 135 -11.25 -11.22 8.10
C LEU A 135 -12.63 -11.58 8.68
N GLU A 136 -13.60 -11.92 7.83
CA GLU A 136 -14.90 -12.51 8.20
C GLU A 136 -14.73 -13.98 8.61
#